data_AF-A0A497MUL1-F1
#
_entry.id   AF-A0A497MUL1-F1
#
_cell.length_a   1.000
_cell.length_b   1.000
_cell.length_c   1.000
_cell.angle_alpha   90.00
_cell.angle_beta   90.00
_cell.angle_gamma   90.00
#
_symmetry.space_group_name_H-M   'P 1'
#
loop_
_entity.id
_entity.type
_entity.pdbx_description
1 polymer ?
#
loop_
_entity_poly.entity_id
_entity_poly.type
_entity_poly.pdbx_seq_one_letter_code
_entity_poly.pdbx_strand_id
1 'polypeptide(L)'
;MSVESLERLRLKAEETDRKVSLLLTFAPPILFFLGYLAFLVSLPALEAYTPPPMHGVVTVADQQASWSVLPLLAALSFLLAGIILGLYLVYLWISRRNKHFERTLEFYSVLAEILEAEGFSFHASSVKDWVSRMRLEQGENRSPALWLTVYILSSLFPIVGLIVTFSIFIIS
;
A
#
# COMPACT_ATOMS: atom_id res chain seq x y z
N MET A 1 30.37 -4.73 -24.21
CA MET A 1 29.45 -3.78 -23.54
C MET A 1 28.20 -4.47 -23.00
N SER A 2 27.66 -5.51 -23.66
CA SER A 2 26.38 -6.14 -23.31
C SER A 2 26.38 -7.11 -22.12
N VAL A 3 27.47 -7.84 -21.90
CA VAL A 3 27.57 -8.80 -20.78
C VAL A 3 27.69 -8.08 -19.43
N GLU A 4 28.43 -6.96 -19.42
CA GLU A 4 28.64 -6.15 -18.24
C GLU A 4 27.35 -5.43 -17.78
N SER A 5 26.49 -5.02 -18.73
CA SER A 5 25.16 -4.48 -18.43
C SER A 5 24.20 -5.55 -17.89
N LEU A 6 24.29 -6.80 -18.38
CA LEU A 6 23.53 -7.92 -17.80
C LEU A 6 23.96 -8.22 -16.35
N GLU A 7 25.25 -8.17 -16.06
CA GLU A 7 25.77 -8.39 -14.70
C GLU A 7 25.34 -7.27 -13.74
N ARG A 8 25.38 -6.00 -14.19
CA ARG A 8 24.82 -4.88 -13.42
C ARG A 8 23.32 -5.02 -13.16
N LEU A 9 22.55 -5.47 -14.16
CA LEU A 9 21.11 -5.72 -14.01
C LEU A 9 20.79 -6.83 -13.01
N ARG A 10 21.64 -7.86 -12.94
CA ARG A 10 21.57 -8.94 -11.97
C ARG A 10 21.89 -8.45 -10.55
N LEU A 11 22.97 -7.70 -10.36
CA LEU A 11 23.35 -7.17 -9.04
C LEU A 11 22.29 -6.19 -8.50
N LYS A 12 21.77 -5.32 -9.36
CA LYS A 12 20.67 -4.41 -9.05
C LYS A 12 19.39 -5.18 -8.67
N ALA A 13 19.25 -6.45 -9.10
CA ALA A 13 18.18 -7.35 -8.69
C ALA A 13 18.22 -7.74 -7.24
N GLU A 14 19.38 -8.23 -6.82
CA GLU A 14 19.58 -8.76 -5.49
C GLU A 14 19.42 -7.66 -4.43
N GLU A 15 19.79 -6.41 -4.76
CA GLU A 15 19.62 -5.26 -3.84
C GLU A 15 18.18 -4.77 -3.70
N THR A 16 17.35 -4.87 -4.75
CA THR A 16 15.98 -4.30 -4.71
C THR A 16 14.87 -5.29 -4.38
N ASP A 17 15.12 -6.59 -4.45
CA ASP A 17 14.09 -7.61 -4.22
C ASP A 17 13.92 -7.95 -2.72
N ARG A 18 13.56 -6.92 -1.93
CA ARG A 18 13.21 -7.11 -0.52
C ARG A 18 11.86 -7.83 -0.44
N LYS A 19 11.86 -9.07 0.04
CA LYS A 19 10.64 -9.84 0.32
C LYS A 19 9.84 -9.16 1.43
N VAL A 20 8.68 -8.61 1.08
CA VAL A 20 7.72 -8.08 2.04
C VAL A 20 6.94 -9.25 2.63
N SER A 21 6.83 -9.33 3.95
CA SER A 21 6.07 -10.39 4.62
C SER A 21 4.58 -10.28 4.27
N LEU A 22 3.96 -11.42 3.98
CA LEU A 22 2.55 -11.53 3.63
C LEU A 22 1.64 -11.07 4.77
N LEU A 23 2.10 -11.18 6.03
CA LEU A 23 1.40 -10.64 7.20
C LEU A 23 1.32 -9.11 7.18
N LEU A 24 2.35 -8.43 6.66
CA LEU A 24 2.41 -6.97 6.63
C LEU A 24 1.31 -6.42 5.69
N THR A 25 1.00 -7.12 4.60
CA THR A 25 -0.09 -6.80 3.67
C THR A 25 -1.44 -6.66 4.37
N PHE A 26 -1.72 -7.50 5.37
CA PHE A 26 -3.00 -7.51 6.08
C PHE A 26 -3.00 -6.65 7.34
N ALA A 27 -1.85 -6.14 7.76
CA ALA A 27 -1.74 -5.33 8.96
C ALA A 27 -2.59 -4.05 8.91
N PRO A 28 -2.61 -3.22 7.83
CA PRO A 28 -3.44 -2.01 7.82
C PRO A 28 -4.93 -2.32 7.95
N PRO A 29 -5.53 -3.23 7.16
CA PRO A 29 -6.95 -3.55 7.32
C PRO A 29 -7.31 -4.13 8.69
N ILE A 30 -6.44 -4.96 9.29
CA ILE A 30 -6.64 -5.49 10.64
C ILE A 30 -6.65 -4.33 11.66
N LEU A 31 -5.71 -3.39 11.54
CA LEU A 31 -5.66 -2.19 12.39
C LEU A 31 -6.92 -1.34 12.24
N PHE A 32 -7.41 -1.12 11.01
CA PHE A 32 -8.67 -0.42 10.78
C PHE A 32 -9.86 -1.15 11.42
N PHE A 33 -9.93 -2.47 11.30
CA PHE A 33 -10.99 -3.28 11.89
C PHE A 33 -10.98 -3.18 13.42
N LEU A 34 -9.82 -3.33 14.06
CA LEU A 34 -9.66 -3.19 15.50
C LEU A 34 -9.98 -1.77 15.98
N GLY A 35 -9.56 -0.75 15.23
CA GLY A 35 -9.89 0.64 15.51
C GLY A 35 -11.38 0.92 15.45
N TYR A 36 -12.07 0.35 14.45
CA TYR A 36 -13.53 0.46 14.33
C TYR A 36 -14.27 -0.25 15.46
N LEU A 37 -13.83 -1.45 15.87
CA LEU A 37 -14.41 -2.15 17.02
C LEU A 37 -14.24 -1.35 18.31
N ALA A 38 -13.03 -0.82 18.56
CA ALA A 38 -12.77 0.03 19.72
C ALA A 38 -13.64 1.31 19.71
N PHE A 39 -13.85 1.89 18.52
CA PHE A 39 -14.74 3.04 18.35
C PHE A 39 -16.19 2.70 18.69
N LEU A 40 -16.72 1.57 18.20
CA LEU A 40 -18.08 1.14 18.53
C LEU A 40 -18.29 0.93 20.03
N VAL A 41 -17.30 0.34 20.71
CA VAL A 41 -17.32 0.17 22.18
C VAL A 41 -17.32 1.51 22.92
N SER A 42 -16.77 2.56 22.31
CA SER A 42 -16.75 3.92 22.89
C SER A 42 -18.07 4.70 22.72
N LEU A 43 -18.96 4.31 21.80
CA LEU A 43 -20.19 5.06 21.49
C LEU A 43 -21.16 5.22 22.68
N PRO A 44 -21.49 4.17 23.47
CA PRO A 44 -22.37 4.32 24.62
C PRO A 44 -21.81 5.31 25.66
N ALA A 45 -20.49 5.40 25.71
CA ALA A 45 -19.75 6.24 26.61
C ALA A 45 -19.76 7.73 26.20
N LEU A 46 -19.91 8.00 24.89
CA LEU A 46 -20.18 9.32 24.33
C LEU A 46 -21.63 9.77 24.58
N GLU A 47 -22.59 8.86 24.45
CA GLU A 47 -24.02 9.15 24.72
C GLU A 47 -24.31 9.39 26.21
N ALA A 48 -23.61 8.69 27.10
CA ALA A 48 -23.72 8.89 28.54
C ALA A 48 -23.15 10.24 29.02
N TYR A 49 -22.34 10.92 28.20
CA TYR A 49 -21.82 12.27 28.49
C TYR A 49 -22.90 13.34 28.25
N THR A 50 -24.06 13.16 28.88
CA THR A 50 -25.02 14.25 29.06
C THR A 50 -24.49 15.17 30.16
N PRO A 51 -24.42 16.50 29.94
CA PRO A 51 -23.99 17.41 30.99
C PRO A 51 -24.91 17.23 32.20
N PRO A 52 -24.36 17.05 33.42
CA PRO A 52 -25.19 16.80 34.59
C PRO A 52 -26.21 17.95 34.75
N PRO A 53 -27.47 17.65 35.09
CA PRO A 53 -28.44 18.69 35.40
C PRO A 53 -27.87 19.55 36.52
N MET A 54 -27.99 20.88 36.38
CA MET A 54 -27.43 21.90 37.28
C MET A 54 -27.99 21.89 38.72
N HIS A 55 -28.44 20.75 39.25
CA HIS A 55 -29.03 20.61 40.58
C HIS A 55 -28.36 19.47 41.36
N GLY A 56 -27.32 19.82 42.11
CA GLY A 56 -27.14 19.47 43.53
C GLY A 56 -27.17 18.01 43.99
N VAL A 57 -27.18 17.01 43.11
CA VAL A 57 -27.10 15.60 43.51
C VAL A 57 -25.83 15.00 42.93
N VAL A 58 -24.80 14.90 43.77
CA VAL A 58 -23.62 14.08 43.49
C VAL A 58 -24.06 12.62 43.60
N THR A 59 -24.60 12.08 42.50
CA THR A 59 -24.72 10.64 42.33
C THR A 59 -23.32 10.09 42.06
N VAL A 60 -23.04 8.88 42.55
CA VAL A 60 -21.76 8.17 42.40
C VAL A 60 -21.56 7.71 40.94
N ALA A 61 -21.64 8.63 39.98
CA ALA A 61 -21.47 8.41 38.55
C ALA A 61 -20.02 8.66 38.08
N ASP A 62 -19.15 9.15 38.96
CA ASP A 62 -17.78 9.57 38.61
C ASP A 62 -16.85 8.42 38.19
N GLN A 63 -17.20 7.16 38.44
CA GLN A 63 -16.33 6.03 38.08
C GLN A 63 -16.51 5.54 36.64
N GLN A 64 -17.67 5.75 36.01
CA GLN A 64 -17.93 5.31 34.63
C GLN A 64 -17.30 6.23 33.57
N ALA A 65 -17.08 7.50 33.88
CA ALA A 65 -16.47 8.47 32.97
C ALA A 65 -14.97 8.20 32.69
N SER A 66 -14.28 7.42 33.52
CA SER A 66 -12.87 7.09 33.32
C SER A 66 -12.63 5.94 32.32
N TRP A 67 -13.63 5.08 32.11
CA TRP A 67 -13.51 3.91 31.22
C TRP A 67 -13.93 4.22 29.77
N SER A 68 -14.53 5.39 29.52
CA SER A 68 -15.01 5.84 28.21
C SER A 68 -13.91 6.35 27.28
N VAL A 69 -12.84 6.93 27.85
CA VAL A 69 -11.79 7.62 27.09
C VAL A 69 -10.75 6.63 26.54
N LEU A 70 -10.46 5.54 27.27
CA LEU A 70 -9.46 4.55 26.86
C LEU A 70 -9.81 3.84 25.52
N PRO A 71 -11.05 3.36 25.31
CA PRO A 71 -11.44 2.77 24.02
C PRO A 71 -11.38 3.77 22.87
N LEU A 72 -11.70 5.04 23.12
CA LEU A 72 -11.63 6.10 22.10
C LEU A 72 -10.19 6.40 21.70
N LEU A 73 -9.28 6.51 22.67
CA LEU A 73 -7.84 6.69 22.39
C LEU A 73 -7.25 5.47 21.67
N ALA A 74 -7.65 4.25 22.07
CA ALA A 74 -7.26 3.03 21.38
C ALA A 74 -7.76 3.02 19.94
N ALA A 75 -9.02 3.39 19.70
CA ALA A 75 -9.61 3.49 18.37
C ALA A 75 -8.82 4.44 17.47
N LEU A 76 -8.56 5.66 17.93
CA LEU A 76 -7.77 6.66 17.21
C LEU A 76 -6.35 6.16 16.93
N SER A 77 -5.72 5.50 17.90
CA SER A 77 -4.36 4.96 17.75
C SER A 77 -4.30 3.86 16.69
N PHE A 78 -5.25 2.93 16.69
CA PHE A 78 -5.32 1.86 15.69
C PHE A 78 -5.63 2.40 14.29
N LEU A 79 -6.56 3.34 14.16
CA LEU A 79 -6.88 3.97 12.88
C LEU A 79 -5.67 4.72 12.31
N LEU A 80 -4.98 5.51 13.15
CA LEU A 80 -3.80 6.27 12.73
C LEU A 80 -2.66 5.32 12.31
N ALA A 81 -2.40 4.27 13.09
CA ALA A 81 -1.41 3.26 12.75
C ALA A 81 -1.76 2.55 11.43
N GLY A 82 -3.04 2.22 11.22
CA GLY A 82 -3.55 1.63 9.98
C GLY A 82 -3.29 2.53 8.77
N ILE A 83 -3.59 3.83 8.88
CA ILE A 83 -3.32 4.81 7.82
C ILE A 83 -1.83 4.85 7.50
N ILE A 84 -0.97 5.07 8.50
CA ILE A 84 0.48 5.21 8.29
C ILE A 84 1.06 3.96 7.62
N LEU A 85 0.70 2.77 8.12
CA LEU A 85 1.20 1.52 7.59
C LEU A 85 0.66 1.24 6.18
N GLY A 86 -0.60 1.58 5.94
CA GLY A 86 -1.26 1.45 4.64
C GLY A 86 -0.61 2.32 3.56
N LEU A 87 -0.37 3.60 3.87
CA LEU A 87 0.33 4.51 2.97
C LEU A 87 1.73 4.00 2.63
N TYR A 88 2.48 3.53 3.64
CA TYR A 88 3.79 2.95 3.45
C TYR A 88 3.76 1.74 2.52
N LEU A 89 2.82 0.81 2.71
CA LEU A 89 2.71 -0.40 1.90
C LEU A 89 2.29 -0.12 0.47
N VAL A 90 1.26 0.72 0.27
CA VAL A 90 0.82 1.11 -1.07
C VAL A 90 1.95 1.78 -1.84
N TYR A 91 2.68 2.70 -1.18
CA TYR A 91 3.87 3.30 -1.78
C TYR A 91 4.93 2.26 -2.15
N LEU A 92 5.23 1.34 -1.23
CA LEU A 92 6.24 0.31 -1.43
C LEU A 92 5.88 -0.61 -2.60
N TRP A 93 4.63 -1.04 -2.69
CA TRP A 93 4.13 -1.91 -3.76
C TRP A 93 4.20 -1.25 -5.13
N ILE A 94 3.74 -0.01 -5.25
CA ILE A 94 3.79 0.72 -6.52
C ILE A 94 5.24 0.98 -6.93
N SER A 95 6.08 1.39 -5.97
CA SER A 95 7.51 1.59 -6.22
C SER A 95 8.18 0.30 -6.70
N ARG A 96 7.85 -0.84 -6.09
CA ARG A 96 8.38 -2.16 -6.48
C ARG A 96 7.92 -2.54 -7.88
N ARG A 97 6.63 -2.40 -8.19
CA ARG A 97 6.07 -2.68 -9.53
C ARG A 97 6.74 -1.82 -10.60
N ASN A 98 6.89 -0.52 -10.35
CA ASN A 98 7.53 0.40 -11.29
C ASN A 98 9.00 0.04 -11.51
N LYS A 99 9.75 -0.27 -10.44
CA LYS A 99 11.14 -0.73 -10.55
C LYS A 99 11.27 -2.06 -11.29
N HIS A 100 10.36 -3.01 -11.03
CA HIS A 100 10.35 -4.29 -11.74
C HIS A 100 10.10 -4.08 -13.24
N PHE A 101 9.13 -3.23 -13.59
CA PHE A 101 8.82 -2.90 -14.96
C PHE A 101 10.00 -2.23 -15.68
N GLU A 102 10.63 -1.22 -15.06
CA GLU A 102 11.81 -0.53 -15.59
C GLU A 102 12.95 -1.51 -15.89
N ARG A 103 13.23 -2.42 -14.94
CA ARG A 103 14.30 -3.42 -15.09
C ARG A 103 14.00 -4.45 -16.17
N THR A 104 12.73 -4.86 -16.29
CA THR A 104 12.29 -5.78 -17.35
C THR A 104 12.46 -5.13 -18.73
N LEU A 105 12.10 -3.84 -18.87
CA LEU A 105 12.33 -3.10 -20.12
C LEU A 105 13.81 -2.93 -20.44
N GLU A 106 14.64 -2.61 -19.44
CA GLU A 106 16.08 -2.47 -19.60
C GLU A 106 16.72 -3.80 -20.04
N PHE A 107 16.33 -4.91 -19.41
CA PHE A 107 16.77 -6.25 -19.79
C PHE A 107 16.43 -6.59 -21.24
N TYR A 108 15.19 -6.37 -21.69
CA TYR A 108 14.80 -6.67 -23.06
C TYR A 108 15.47 -5.75 -24.08
N SER A 109 15.78 -4.52 -23.69
CA SER A 109 16.52 -3.58 -24.54
C SER A 109 17.97 -4.06 -24.74
N VAL A 110 18.65 -4.46 -23.66
CA VAL A 110 20.00 -5.05 -23.74
C VAL A 110 19.98 -6.36 -24.54
N LEU A 111 18.95 -7.20 -24.36
CA LEU A 111 18.80 -8.43 -25.14
C LEU A 111 18.66 -8.13 -26.63
N ALA A 112 17.89 -7.11 -27.02
CA ALA A 112 17.75 -6.72 -28.41
C ALA A 112 19.08 -6.24 -29.01
N GLU A 113 19.89 -5.49 -28.25
CA GLU A 113 21.24 -5.08 -28.68
C GLU A 113 22.17 -6.28 -28.90
N ILE A 114 22.11 -7.28 -28.01
CA ILE A 114 22.89 -8.53 -28.16
C ILE A 114 22.48 -9.27 -29.43
N LEU A 115 21.17 -9.45 -29.65
CA LEU A 115 20.64 -10.14 -30.83
C LEU A 115 21.04 -9.43 -32.12
N GLU A 116 21.05 -8.10 -32.13
CA GLU A 116 21.48 -7.31 -33.28
C GLU A 116 22.98 -7.47 -33.55
N ALA A 117 23.81 -7.46 -32.50
CA ALA A 117 25.25 -7.67 -32.61
C ALA A 117 25.64 -9.08 -33.11
N GLU A 118 24.85 -10.09 -32.73
CA GLU A 118 25.01 -11.49 -33.16
C GLU A 118 24.43 -11.76 -34.57
N GLY A 119 23.88 -10.74 -35.24
CA GLY A 119 23.35 -10.85 -36.61
C GLY A 119 21.89 -11.31 -36.71
N PHE A 120 21.18 -11.48 -35.58
CA PHE A 120 19.76 -11.80 -35.52
C PHE A 120 18.87 -10.55 -35.61
N SER A 121 19.08 -9.73 -36.65
CA SER A 121 18.43 -8.42 -36.83
C SER A 121 16.89 -8.48 -36.82
N PHE A 122 16.27 -9.52 -37.40
CA PHE A 122 14.82 -9.72 -37.37
C PHE A 122 14.28 -9.97 -35.94
N HIS A 123 14.99 -10.75 -35.13
CA HIS A 123 14.58 -11.00 -33.76
C HIS A 123 14.81 -9.78 -32.88
N ALA A 124 15.93 -9.07 -33.08
CA ALA A 124 16.22 -7.82 -32.39
C ALA A 124 15.14 -6.76 -32.63
N SER A 125 14.69 -6.59 -33.88
CA SER A 125 13.61 -5.63 -34.20
C SER A 125 12.28 -6.02 -33.56
N SER A 126 11.95 -7.32 -33.53
CA SER A 126 10.75 -7.82 -32.86
C SER A 126 10.78 -7.55 -31.35
N VAL A 127 11.93 -7.77 -30.69
CA VAL A 127 12.09 -7.47 -29.25
C VAL A 127 12.00 -5.96 -28.99
N LYS A 128 12.62 -5.11 -29.83
CA LYS A 128 12.49 -3.64 -29.73
C LYS A 128 11.04 -3.18 -29.88
N ASP A 129 10.30 -3.75 -30.84
CA ASP A 129 8.89 -3.44 -31.03
C ASP A 129 8.06 -3.86 -29.80
N TRP A 130 8.34 -5.02 -29.22
CA TRP A 130 7.67 -5.47 -28.01
C TRP A 130 7.96 -4.58 -26.79
N VAL A 131 9.22 -4.14 -26.60
CA VAL A 131 9.60 -3.15 -25.57
C VAL A 131 8.86 -1.83 -25.77
N SER A 132 8.75 -1.37 -27.02
CA SER A 132 8.00 -0.15 -27.36
C SER A 132 6.52 -0.29 -27.01
N ARG A 133 5.90 -1.42 -27.40
CA ARG A 133 4.50 -1.73 -27.06
C ARG A 133 4.28 -1.76 -25.55
N MET A 134 5.16 -2.41 -24.79
CA MET A 134 5.06 -2.41 -23.33
C MET A 134 5.10 -1.01 -22.73
N ARG A 135 6.00 -0.15 -23.21
CA ARG A 135 6.07 1.25 -22.76
C ARG A 135 4.79 2.01 -23.08
N LEU A 136 4.21 1.79 -24.25
CA LEU A 136 2.95 2.42 -24.66
C LEU A 136 1.76 1.90 -23.86
N GLU A 137 1.66 0.59 -23.62
CA GLU A 137 0.54 -0.04 -22.90
C GLU A 137 0.54 0.25 -21.40
N GLN A 138 1.72 0.26 -20.76
CA GLN A 138 1.80 0.58 -19.33
C GLN A 138 1.83 2.08 -19.03
N GLY A 139 2.15 2.91 -20.03
CA GLY A 139 2.36 4.34 -19.86
C GLY A 139 3.62 4.68 -19.06
N GLU A 140 3.88 5.97 -18.91
CA GLU A 140 4.96 6.50 -18.07
C GLU A 140 4.57 6.30 -16.60
N ASN A 141 5.18 5.31 -15.93
CA ASN A 141 5.10 4.97 -14.50
C ASN A 141 3.76 5.26 -13.77
N ARG A 142 3.12 4.23 -13.21
CA ARG A 142 1.92 4.45 -12.36
C ARG A 142 2.27 5.43 -11.23
N SER A 143 1.53 6.53 -11.15
CA SER A 143 1.78 7.56 -10.15
C SER A 143 1.41 7.03 -8.76
N PRO A 144 2.37 6.98 -7.81
CA PRO A 144 2.09 6.50 -6.46
C PRO A 144 0.98 7.31 -5.77
N ALA A 145 0.92 8.62 -6.07
CA ALA A 145 -0.05 9.54 -5.50
C ALA A 145 -1.51 9.20 -5.87
N LEU A 146 -1.80 8.81 -7.11
CA LEU A 146 -3.18 8.46 -7.50
C LEU A 146 -3.70 7.24 -6.74
N TRP A 147 -2.87 6.22 -6.62
CA TRP A 147 -3.22 5.01 -5.89
C TRP A 147 -3.31 5.23 -4.38
N LEU A 148 -2.48 6.11 -3.84
CA LEU A 148 -2.58 6.56 -2.45
C LEU A 148 -3.93 7.23 -2.19
N THR A 149 -4.39 8.08 -3.11
CA THR A 149 -5.71 8.72 -3.03
C THR A 149 -6.84 7.69 -3.07
N VAL A 150 -6.77 6.71 -3.98
CA VAL A 150 -7.74 5.60 -4.05
C VAL A 150 -7.75 4.79 -2.77
N TYR A 151 -6.58 4.53 -2.19
CA TYR A 151 -6.45 3.82 -0.91
C TYR A 151 -7.10 4.59 0.25
N ILE A 152 -6.83 5.89 0.37
CA ILE A 152 -7.42 6.74 1.43
C ILE A 152 -8.95 6.78 1.30
N LEU A 153 -9.46 7.01 0.08
CA LEU A 153 -10.90 7.06 -0.19
C LEU A 153 -11.59 5.73 0.10
N SER A 154 -10.98 4.61 -0.30
CA SER A 154 -11.54 3.27 -0.06
C SER A 154 -11.46 2.85 1.41
N SER A 155 -10.46 3.33 2.16
CA SER A 155 -10.29 3.03 3.58
C SER A 155 -11.35 3.69 4.48
N LEU A 156 -12.16 4.62 3.95
CA LEU A 156 -13.34 5.14 4.65
C LEU A 156 -14.40 4.06 4.91
N PHE A 157 -14.43 3.01 4.09
CA PHE A 157 -15.34 1.88 4.24
C PHE A 157 -14.51 0.61 4.49
N PRO A 158 -14.49 0.03 5.70
CA PRO A 158 -13.56 -1.05 6.08
C PRO A 158 -13.54 -2.24 5.10
N ILE A 159 -14.71 -2.65 4.61
CA ILE A 159 -14.86 -3.76 3.66
C ILE A 159 -14.30 -3.39 2.28
N VAL A 160 -14.53 -2.15 1.82
CA VAL A 160 -14.02 -1.67 0.52
C VAL A 160 -12.49 -1.51 0.59
N GLY A 161 -11.97 -0.98 1.70
CA GLY A 161 -10.54 -0.87 1.95
C GLY A 161 -9.82 -2.22 1.90
N LEU A 162 -10.42 -3.29 2.45
CA LEU A 162 -9.90 -4.66 2.33
C LEU A 162 -9.80 -5.12 0.87
N ILE A 163 -10.89 -4.97 0.11
CA ILE A 163 -10.95 -5.38 -1.30
C ILE A 163 -9.92 -4.61 -2.13
N VAL A 164 -9.78 -3.30 -1.90
CA VAL A 164 -8.82 -2.46 -2.62
C VAL A 164 -7.39 -2.82 -2.24
N THR A 165 -7.10 -3.04 -0.96
CA THR A 165 -5.76 -3.47 -0.50
C THR A 165 -5.36 -4.80 -1.15
N PHE A 166 -6.29 -5.76 -1.19
CA PHE A 166 -6.07 -7.05 -1.84
C PHE A 166 -5.90 -6.92 -3.37
N SER A 167 -6.68 -6.05 -4.01
CA SER A 167 -6.57 -5.79 -5.45
C SER A 167 -5.24 -5.14 -5.80
N ILE A 168 -4.78 -4.16 -5.00
CA ILE A 168 -3.46 -3.56 -5.18
C ILE A 168 -2.40 -4.63 -5.02
N PHE A 169 -2.47 -5.46 -3.97
CA PHE A 169 -1.51 -6.55 -3.75
C PHE A 169 -1.43 -7.53 -4.92
N ILE A 170 -2.54 -7.94 -5.52
CA ILE A 170 -2.54 -8.85 -6.70
C ILE A 170 -1.89 -8.19 -7.93
N ILE A 171 -2.06 -6.88 -8.10
CA ILE A 171 -1.58 -6.13 -9.27
C ILE A 171 -0.09 -5.71 -9.12
N SER A 172 0.47 -5.83 -7.92
CA SER A 172 1.82 -5.37 -7.52
C SER A 172 2.87 -6.46 -7.63
#